data_AF-A0A3Q0JH51-F1
#
_entry.id   AF-A0A3Q0JH51-F1
#
_cell.length_a   1.000
_cell.length_b   1.000
_cell.length_c   1.000
_cell.angle_alpha   90.00
_cell.angle_beta   90.00
_cell.angle_gamma   90.00
#
_symmetry.space_group_name_H-M   'P 1'
#
loop_
_entity.id
_entity.type
_entity.pdbx_description
1 polymer ?
#
loop_
_entity_poly.entity_id
_entity_poly.type
_entity_poly.pdbx_seq_one_letter_code
_entity_poly.pdbx_strand_id
1 'polypeptide(L)'
;MYRDNSKDVCLKEASRLGDACVQDIQCAAKFGSDTECRRPYPTAPHGSCQCKPGATLVTSLCEMISKIGDKCQVSDNCPPNVYCDKSVCVCPYNHVANTDRTKCIKNSNLGEPCNEDRNCLNTNSRCYEGRCRCDRNHVDSTSGSMCLRSK
;
A
#
# COMPACT_ATOMS: atom_id res chain seq x y z
N MET A 1 32.43 -30.20 12.82
CA MET A 1 32.18 -29.79 11.42
C MET A 1 31.19 -30.78 10.83
N TYR A 2 29.89 -30.44 10.85
CA TYR A 2 28.85 -31.31 10.28
C TYR A 2 28.68 -30.91 8.81
N ARG A 3 29.33 -31.64 7.91
CA ARG A 3 29.07 -31.57 6.47
C ARG A 3 27.91 -32.49 6.19
N ASP A 4 26.71 -31.93 6.02
CA ASP A 4 25.62 -32.66 5.39
C ASP A 4 25.83 -32.62 3.87
N ASN A 5 25.92 -33.81 3.28
CA ASN A 5 26.31 -34.05 1.90
C ASN A 5 25.14 -34.76 1.20
N SER A 6 24.13 -34.00 0.77
CA SER A 6 22.99 -34.45 -0.04
C SER A 6 22.05 -33.25 -0.27
N LYS A 7 21.83 -32.66 -1.44
CA LYS A 7 22.01 -33.02 -2.85
C LYS A 7 21.82 -31.71 -3.64
N ASP A 8 22.66 -31.44 -4.62
CA ASP A 8 22.31 -30.48 -5.69
C ASP A 8 21.19 -31.11 -6.53
N VAL A 9 19.93 -31.00 -6.07
CA VAL A 9 18.76 -31.43 -6.84
C VAL A 9 18.30 -30.27 -7.70
N CYS A 10 18.26 -30.49 -9.02
CA CYS A 10 17.60 -29.57 -9.93
C CYS A 10 16.10 -29.53 -9.61
N LEU A 11 15.62 -28.38 -9.17
CA LEU A 11 14.20 -28.13 -8.95
C LEU A 11 13.58 -27.60 -10.24
N LYS A 12 12.39 -28.09 -10.58
CA LYS A 12 11.65 -27.59 -11.75
C LYS A 12 11.20 -26.15 -11.48
N GLU A 13 11.52 -25.24 -12.40
CA GLU A 13 11.03 -23.86 -12.39
C GLU A 13 9.50 -23.79 -12.53
N ALA A 14 8.90 -22.84 -11.82
CA ALA A 14 7.48 -22.58 -11.92
C ALA A 14 7.14 -21.96 -13.28
N SER A 15 6.10 -22.46 -13.93
CA SER A 15 5.63 -21.96 -15.22
C SER A 15 4.66 -20.79 -15.06
N ARG A 16 3.89 -20.77 -13.97
CA ARG A 16 2.95 -19.70 -13.59
C ARG A 16 2.87 -19.56 -12.07
N LEU A 17 2.36 -18.42 -11.59
CA LEU A 17 1.95 -18.29 -10.20
C LEU A 17 0.89 -19.34 -9.86
N GLY A 18 0.95 -19.86 -8.63
CA GLY A 18 0.13 -20.97 -8.15
C GLY A 18 0.74 -22.36 -8.37
N ASP A 19 1.79 -22.48 -9.19
CA ASP A 19 2.48 -23.77 -9.38
C ASP A 19 3.14 -24.25 -8.07
N ALA A 20 3.20 -25.57 -7.91
CA ALA A 20 3.78 -26.20 -6.73
C ALA A 20 5.29 -25.93 -6.66
N CYS A 21 5.78 -25.67 -5.45
CA CYS A 21 7.18 -25.37 -5.18
C CYS A 21 7.61 -25.95 -3.83
N VAL A 22 8.92 -26.02 -3.63
CA VAL A 22 9.58 -26.40 -2.37
C VAL A 22 10.38 -25.21 -1.83
N GLN A 23 10.95 -24.41 -2.72
CA GLN A 23 11.79 -23.26 -2.41
C GLN A 23 11.40 -22.04 -3.26
N ASP A 24 11.66 -20.85 -2.72
CA ASP A 24 11.37 -19.57 -3.38
C ASP A 24 12.06 -19.44 -4.74
N ILE A 25 13.25 -20.03 -4.90
CA ILE A 25 14.04 -19.94 -6.13
C ILE A 25 13.29 -20.48 -7.37
N GLN A 26 12.40 -21.47 -7.18
CA GLN A 26 11.58 -22.00 -8.27
C GLN A 26 10.60 -20.97 -8.82
N CYS A 27 10.16 -20.03 -7.97
CA CYS A 27 9.27 -18.94 -8.31
C CYS A 27 10.08 -17.73 -8.82
N ALA A 28 11.15 -17.38 -8.10
CA ALA A 28 11.92 -16.17 -8.35
C ALA A 28 12.63 -16.17 -9.70
N ALA A 29 13.00 -17.36 -10.21
CA ALA A 29 13.64 -17.51 -11.52
C ALA A 29 12.82 -16.88 -12.67
N LYS A 30 11.49 -16.94 -12.59
CA LYS A 30 10.59 -16.43 -13.65
C LYS A 30 9.86 -15.15 -13.28
N PHE A 31 9.50 -15.00 -12.00
CA PHE A 31 8.59 -13.95 -11.54
C PHE A 31 9.28 -12.88 -10.69
N GLY A 32 10.60 -12.95 -10.51
CA GLY A 32 11.38 -11.98 -9.75
C GLY A 32 11.44 -12.25 -8.25
N SER A 33 12.29 -11.48 -7.56
CA SER A 33 12.63 -11.68 -6.15
C SER A 33 11.48 -11.42 -5.17
N ASP A 34 10.43 -10.73 -5.60
CA ASP A 34 9.24 -10.45 -4.77
C ASP A 34 8.21 -11.59 -4.82
N THR A 35 8.68 -12.80 -5.14
CA THR A 35 7.92 -14.05 -5.00
C THR A 35 8.39 -14.89 -3.83
N GLU A 36 7.49 -15.75 -3.36
CA GLU A 36 7.75 -16.74 -2.32
C GLU A 36 7.03 -18.05 -2.63
N CYS A 37 7.59 -19.14 -2.12
CA CYS A 37 6.94 -20.45 -2.08
C CYS A 37 6.11 -20.56 -0.81
N ARG A 38 4.87 -20.08 -0.87
CA ARG A 38 4.00 -19.99 0.32
C ARG A 38 3.34 -21.34 0.60
N ARG A 39 3.64 -21.88 1.79
CA ARG A 39 3.03 -23.13 2.28
C ARG A 39 1.69 -22.85 2.96
N PRO A 40 0.69 -23.72 2.78
CA PRO A 40 -0.61 -23.57 3.46
C PRO A 40 -0.51 -23.80 4.97
N TYR A 41 0.47 -24.61 5.42
CA TYR A 41 0.79 -24.87 6.82
C TYR A 41 2.26 -25.31 6.97
N PRO A 42 2.88 -25.19 8.16
CA PRO A 42 4.32 -25.39 8.34
C PRO A 42 4.87 -26.76 7.90
N THR A 43 4.08 -27.82 8.08
CA THR A 43 4.46 -29.21 7.75
C THR A 43 4.12 -29.61 6.31
N ALA A 44 3.58 -28.70 5.49
CA ALA A 44 3.25 -29.02 4.11
C ALA A 44 4.55 -29.35 3.33
N PRO A 45 4.57 -30.47 2.57
CA PRO A 45 5.76 -30.86 1.81
C PRO A 45 6.05 -29.91 0.64
N HIS A 46 5.01 -29.23 0.14
CA HIS A 46 5.07 -28.27 -0.96
C HIS A 46 4.25 -27.02 -0.62
N GLY A 47 4.67 -25.89 -1.18
CA GLY A 47 3.89 -24.66 -1.23
C GLY A 47 3.40 -24.38 -2.65
N SER A 48 2.86 -23.18 -2.84
CA SER A 48 2.55 -22.64 -4.16
C SER A 48 3.26 -21.30 -4.37
N CYS A 49 3.74 -21.06 -5.59
CA CYS A 49 4.40 -19.81 -5.94
C CYS A 49 3.40 -18.65 -5.89
N GLN A 50 3.70 -17.63 -5.09
CA GLN A 50 2.85 -16.45 -4.94
C GLN A 50 3.71 -15.19 -4.84
N CYS A 51 3.15 -14.03 -5.18
CA CYS A 51 3.79 -12.78 -4.80
C CYS A 51 3.85 -12.69 -3.27
N LYS A 52 4.94 -12.11 -2.76
CA LYS A 52 5.07 -11.78 -1.33
C LYS A 52 3.96 -10.81 -0.90
N PRO A 53 3.59 -10.78 0.39
CA PRO A 53 2.65 -9.79 0.89
C PRO A 53 3.09 -8.37 0.53
N GLY A 54 2.20 -7.61 -0.11
CA GLY A 54 2.48 -6.25 -0.57
C GLY A 54 3.02 -6.16 -2.01
N ALA A 55 3.40 -7.27 -2.63
CA ALA A 55 3.73 -7.32 -4.05
C ALA A 55 2.52 -7.71 -4.91
N THR A 56 2.48 -7.20 -6.13
CA THR A 56 1.46 -7.54 -7.13
C THR A 56 2.11 -7.97 -8.43
N LEU A 57 1.44 -8.81 -9.20
CA LEU A 57 1.91 -9.21 -10.52
C LEU A 57 1.71 -8.05 -11.49
N VAL A 58 2.80 -7.38 -11.85
CA VAL A 58 2.83 -6.33 -12.87
C VAL A 58 3.40 -6.95 -14.14
N THR A 59 2.54 -7.14 -15.15
CA THR A 59 2.83 -7.86 -16.41
C THR A 59 3.26 -9.32 -16.22
N SER A 60 4.48 -9.57 -15.76
CA SER A 60 5.08 -10.90 -15.60
C SER A 60 5.94 -11.03 -14.33
N LEU A 61 6.22 -9.94 -13.63
CA LEU A 61 7.01 -9.93 -12.40
C LEU A 61 6.13 -9.56 -11.21
N CYS A 62 6.36 -10.18 -10.07
CA CYS A 62 5.85 -9.64 -8.82
C CYS A 62 6.71 -8.44 -8.45
N GLU A 63 6.07 -7.31 -8.19
CA GLU A 63 6.73 -6.07 -7.79
C GLU A 63 6.07 -5.54 -6.52
N MET A 64 6.88 -5.12 -5.55
CA MET A 64 6.39 -4.47 -4.34
C MET A 64 5.64 -3.16 -4.65
N ILE A 65 4.43 -3.03 -4.11
CA ILE A 65 3.67 -1.79 -4.17
C ILE A 65 4.16 -0.84 -3.08
N SER A 66 4.60 0.34 -3.50
CA SER A 66 5.00 1.47 -2.68
C SER A 66 3.80 2.08 -1.95
N LYS A 67 3.98 2.64 -0.76
CA LYS A 67 2.90 3.37 -0.09
C LYS A 67 2.78 4.78 -0.66
N ILE A 68 1.65 5.43 -0.37
CA ILE A 68 1.46 6.85 -0.68
C ILE A 68 2.54 7.66 0.06
N GLY A 69 3.24 8.54 -0.66
CA GLY A 69 4.39 9.29 -0.18
C GLY A 69 5.74 8.57 -0.29
N ASP A 70 5.77 7.28 -0.65
CA ASP A 70 7.01 6.58 -0.96
C ASP A 70 7.44 6.82 -2.41
N LYS A 71 8.70 6.48 -2.72
CA LYS A 71 9.26 6.64 -4.07
C LYS A 71 8.62 5.67 -5.06
N CYS A 72 8.45 6.12 -6.29
CA CYS A 72 7.96 5.29 -7.40
C CYS A 72 8.69 5.65 -8.70
N GLN A 73 8.64 4.73 -9.66
CA GLN A 73 9.12 4.97 -11.03
C GLN A 73 7.95 5.13 -11.99
N VAL A 74 6.93 4.29 -11.83
CA VAL A 74 5.68 4.31 -12.59
C VAL A 74 4.47 4.20 -11.66
N SER A 75 3.29 4.60 -12.13
CA SER A 75 2.06 4.55 -11.35
C SER A 75 1.68 3.13 -10.90
N ASP A 76 2.10 2.10 -11.64
CA ASP A 76 1.86 0.70 -11.26
C ASP A 76 2.63 0.26 -10.02
N ASN A 77 3.67 1.02 -9.62
CA ASN A 77 4.34 0.80 -8.34
C ASN A 77 3.54 1.37 -7.15
N CYS A 78 2.46 2.11 -7.39
CA CYS A 78 1.66 2.75 -6.35
C CYS A 78 0.37 1.97 -6.05
N PRO A 79 -0.31 2.23 -4.93
CA PRO A 79 -1.57 1.57 -4.62
C PRO A 79 -2.66 1.91 -5.65
N PRO A 80 -3.74 1.13 -5.71
CA PRO A 80 -4.85 1.42 -6.62
C PRO A 80 -5.41 2.84 -6.44
N ASN A 81 -5.70 3.53 -7.55
CA ASN A 81 -6.15 4.94 -7.59
C ASN A 81 -5.13 5.95 -7.05
N VAL A 82 -3.84 5.62 -7.12
CA VAL A 82 -2.70 6.48 -6.81
C VAL A 82 -1.83 6.55 -8.07
N TYR A 83 -1.19 7.69 -8.33
CA TYR A 83 -0.28 7.83 -9.48
C TYR A 83 1.09 8.27 -9.01
N CYS A 84 2.09 7.95 -9.83
CA CYS A 84 3.45 8.38 -9.59
C CYS A 84 3.63 9.79 -10.16
N ASP A 85 3.75 10.80 -9.29
CA ASP A 85 4.09 12.16 -9.67
C ASP A 85 5.43 12.54 -9.07
N LYS A 86 6.34 13.10 -9.89
CA LYS A 86 7.69 13.51 -9.47
C LYS A 86 8.40 12.42 -8.64
N SER A 87 8.27 11.18 -9.08
CA SER A 87 8.85 9.98 -8.44
C SER A 87 8.33 9.68 -7.04
N VAL A 88 7.13 10.16 -6.68
CA VAL A 88 6.44 9.87 -5.42
C VAL A 88 5.00 9.46 -5.67
N CYS A 89 4.52 8.44 -4.96
CA CYS A 89 3.11 8.03 -5.03
C CYS A 89 2.21 9.10 -4.40
N VAL A 90 1.31 9.69 -5.16
CA VAL A 90 0.43 10.78 -4.71
C VAL A 90 -1.04 10.51 -5.02
N CYS A 91 -1.91 11.08 -4.18
CA CYS A 91 -3.35 10.99 -4.37
C CYS A 91 -3.87 11.89 -5.50
N PRO A 92 -5.01 11.53 -6.13
CA PRO A 92 -5.70 12.38 -7.08
C PRO A 92 -6.17 13.67 -6.43
N TYR A 93 -6.49 14.65 -7.29
CA TYR A 93 -7.02 15.92 -6.86
C TYR A 93 -8.20 15.72 -5.87
N ASN A 94 -8.24 16.57 -4.84
CA ASN A 94 -9.21 16.49 -3.73
C ASN A 94 -9.21 15.18 -2.92
N HIS A 95 -8.10 14.44 -2.90
CA HIS A 95 -7.93 13.29 -2.03
C HIS A 95 -6.63 13.39 -1.22
N VAL A 96 -6.62 12.73 -0.07
CA VAL A 96 -5.50 12.63 0.86
C VAL A 96 -5.23 11.17 1.19
N ALA A 97 -4.01 10.85 1.62
CA ALA A 97 -3.68 9.51 2.08
C ALA A 97 -4.38 9.21 3.42
N ASN A 98 -4.93 8.00 3.55
CA ASN A 98 -5.35 7.49 4.85
C ASN A 98 -4.15 7.33 5.81
N THR A 99 -4.43 7.07 7.08
CA THR A 99 -3.40 6.90 8.12
C THR A 99 -2.33 5.86 7.74
N ASP A 100 -2.71 4.73 7.14
CA ASP A 100 -1.77 3.67 6.75
C ASP A 100 -0.98 3.94 5.46
N ARG A 101 -1.31 5.03 4.75
CA ARG A 101 -0.76 5.42 3.44
C ARG A 101 -1.00 4.39 2.33
N THR A 102 -2.10 3.65 2.42
CA THR A 102 -2.46 2.57 1.49
C THR A 102 -3.59 2.94 0.55
N LYS A 103 -4.38 3.98 0.89
CA LYS A 103 -5.56 4.38 0.12
C LYS A 103 -5.72 5.89 0.10
N CYS A 104 -6.25 6.41 -1.00
CA CYS A 104 -6.69 7.79 -1.10
C CYS A 104 -8.14 7.92 -0.65
N ILE A 105 -8.37 8.84 0.28
CA ILE A 105 -9.67 9.20 0.85
C ILE A 105 -10.03 10.60 0.37
N LYS A 106 -11.30 10.81 0.03
CA LYS A 106 -11.78 12.11 -0.44
C LYS A 106 -11.66 13.14 0.68
N ASN A 107 -11.20 14.33 0.32
CA ASN A 107 -11.19 15.47 1.23
C ASN A 107 -12.62 15.95 1.51
N SER A 108 -12.84 16.38 2.74
CA SER A 108 -14.10 16.89 3.25
C SER A 108 -13.92 18.35 3.69
N ASN A 109 -14.88 19.19 3.33
CA ASN A 109 -14.95 20.57 3.81
C ASN A 109 -15.51 20.63 5.23
N LEU A 110 -15.41 21.80 5.87
CA LEU A 110 -16.10 22.08 7.13
C LEU A 110 -17.59 21.71 7.05
N GLY A 111 -18.09 21.03 8.08
CA GLY A 111 -19.46 20.53 8.17
C GLY A 111 -19.72 19.24 7.39
N GLU A 112 -18.86 18.84 6.45
CA GLU A 112 -19.04 17.59 5.69
C GLU A 112 -18.63 16.35 6.51
N PRO A 113 -19.17 15.17 6.16
CA PRO A 113 -18.79 13.92 6.80
C PRO A 113 -17.30 13.61 6.68
N CYS A 114 -16.71 13.08 7.75
CA CYS A 114 -15.30 12.65 7.78
C CYS A 114 -15.14 11.40 8.65
N ASN A 115 -14.02 10.70 8.45
CA ASN A 115 -13.64 9.54 9.26
C ASN A 115 -12.33 9.79 10.03
N GLU A 116 -11.37 10.50 9.45
CA GLU A 116 -10.09 10.83 10.07
C GLU A 116 -9.86 12.35 9.98
N ASP A 117 -9.08 12.91 10.90
CA ASP A 117 -8.77 14.36 10.93
C ASP A 117 -8.14 14.84 9.62
N ARG A 118 -7.32 13.98 9.01
CA ARG A 118 -6.64 14.28 7.74
C ARG A 118 -7.59 14.44 6.56
N ASN A 119 -8.80 13.87 6.62
CA ASN A 119 -9.82 14.09 5.59
C ASN A 119 -10.22 15.57 5.49
N CYS A 120 -10.10 16.32 6.58
CA CYS A 120 -10.58 17.69 6.62
C CYS A 120 -9.59 18.61 5.90
N LEU A 121 -10.05 19.19 4.79
CA LEU A 121 -9.22 20.02 3.90
C LEU A 121 -8.72 21.29 4.60
N ASN A 122 -9.54 21.84 5.48
CA ASN A 122 -9.33 23.14 6.08
C ASN A 122 -8.27 23.07 7.17
N THR A 123 -7.29 23.97 7.13
CA THR A 123 -6.25 24.06 8.18
C THR A 123 -6.90 24.36 9.53
N ASN A 124 -6.37 23.77 10.61
CA ASN A 124 -6.92 23.86 11.97
C ASN A 124 -8.35 23.32 12.07
N SER A 125 -8.67 22.30 11.27
CA SER A 125 -9.89 21.52 11.40
C SER A 125 -9.56 20.06 11.65
N ARG A 126 -10.47 19.38 12.33
CA ARG A 126 -10.36 17.97 12.68
C ARG A 126 -11.70 17.28 12.49
N CYS A 127 -11.67 15.96 12.47
CA CYS A 127 -12.87 15.16 12.41
C CYS A 127 -13.45 15.00 13.81
N TYR A 128 -14.59 15.64 14.08
CA TYR A 128 -15.25 15.58 15.38
C TYR A 128 -16.73 15.23 15.22
N GLU A 129 -17.16 14.16 15.89
CA GLU A 129 -18.52 13.59 15.75
C GLU A 129 -18.88 13.28 14.29
N GLY A 130 -17.90 12.76 13.54
CA GLY A 130 -18.07 12.35 12.13
C GLY A 130 -18.22 13.52 11.14
N ARG A 131 -17.92 14.75 11.55
CA ARG A 131 -17.91 15.94 10.68
C ARG A 131 -16.67 16.77 10.86
N CYS A 132 -16.19 17.39 9.79
CA CYS A 132 -15.07 18.32 9.88
C CYS A 132 -15.50 19.57 10.65
N ARG A 133 -14.79 19.88 11.72
CA ARG A 133 -15.02 21.05 12.57
C ARG A 133 -13.69 21.73 12.89
N CYS A 134 -13.72 23.03 13.14
CA CYS A 134 -12.55 23.74 13.62
C CYS A 134 -12.05 23.17 14.96
N ASP A 135 -10.73 23.20 15.12
CA ASP A 135 -10.06 22.81 16.35
C ASP A 135 -10.44 23.72 17.52
N ARG A 136 -10.09 23.27 18.74
CA ARG A 136 -10.25 24.11 19.94
C ARG A 136 -9.53 25.44 19.75
N ASN A 137 -10.22 26.55 20.04
CA ASN A 137 -9.81 27.94 19.84
C ASN A 137 -9.85 28.44 18.39
N HIS A 138 -10.52 27.76 17.47
CA HIS A 138 -10.81 28.27 16.14
C HIS A 138 -12.32 28.30 15.86
N VAL A 139 -12.75 29.24 15.04
CA VAL A 139 -14.14 29.44 14.60
C VAL A 139 -14.20 29.55 13.09
N ASP A 140 -15.35 29.23 12.50
CA ASP A 140 -15.55 29.34 11.06
C ASP A 140 -15.38 30.78 10.58
N SER A 141 -14.68 30.96 9.47
CA SER A 141 -14.68 32.21 8.71
C SER A 141 -16.12 32.54 8.28
N THR A 142 -16.41 33.81 8.00
CA THR A 142 -17.70 34.25 7.44
C THR A 142 -18.08 33.55 6.13
N SER A 143 -17.12 33.04 5.36
CA SER A 143 -17.33 32.24 4.16
C SER A 143 -17.51 30.74 4.41
N GLY A 144 -17.41 30.27 5.66
CA GLY A 144 -17.49 28.85 6.04
C GLY A 144 -16.37 27.97 5.47
N SER A 145 -15.31 28.58 4.93
CA SER A 145 -14.27 27.89 4.16
C SER A 145 -12.93 27.80 4.89
N MET A 146 -12.80 28.33 6.10
CA MET A 146 -11.55 28.31 6.87
C MET A 146 -11.80 28.45 8.37
N CYS A 147 -10.86 27.95 9.18
CA CYS A 147 -10.87 28.09 10.62
C CYS A 147 -9.98 29.26 11.05
N LEU A 148 -10.59 30.29 11.64
CA LEU A 148 -9.93 31.49 12.16
C LEU A 148 -9.74 31.38 13.67
N ARG A 149 -8.60 31.85 14.19
CA ARG A 149 -8.34 31.82 15.64
C ARG A 149 -9.37 32.67 16.39
N SER A 150 -10.04 32.07 17.37
CA SER A 150 -10.85 32.79 18.35
C SER A 150 -9.93 33.69 19.17
N LYS A 151 -10.29 34.97 19.32
CA LYS A 151 -9.66 35.86 20.30
C LYS A 151 -9.82 35.31 21.71
#